data_AF-A0AAP8GGD5-F1
#
_entry.id   AF-A0AAP8GGD5-F1
#
_cell.length_a   1.000
_cell.length_b   1.000
_cell.length_c   1.000
_cell.angle_alpha   90.00
_cell.angle_beta   90.00
_cell.angle_gamma   90.00
#
_symmetry.space_group_name_H-M   'P 1'
#
loop_
_entity.id
_entity.type
_entity.pdbx_description
1 polymer ?
#
loop_
_entity_poly.entity_id
_entity_poly.type
_entity_poly.pdbx_seq_one_letter_code
_entity_poly.pdbx_strand_id
1 'polypeptide(L)' 'MSQTEEKKGIGRRVQAFGSFLSSMIMPNIGAFIAWGFIAAIFIDNGWLPNKDLATLAGPMIT' A
#
# COMPACT_ATOMS: atom_id res chain seq x y z
N MET A 1 -7.60 -22.54 -31.79
CA MET A 1 -6.50 -21.58 -31.54
C MET A 1 -7.13 -20.29 -31.06
N SER A 2 -7.14 -20.07 -29.75
CA SER A 2 -7.85 -18.96 -29.13
C SER A 2 -7.05 -17.67 -29.33
N GLN A 3 -7.72 -16.64 -29.84
CA GLN A 3 -7.20 -15.30 -30.14
C GLN A 3 -6.23 -14.81 -29.06
N THR A 4 -4.96 -14.62 -29.43
CA THR A 4 -3.98 -13.82 -28.67
C THR A 4 -3.18 -13.00 -29.67
N GLU A 5 -3.85 -12.12 -30.39
CA GLU A 5 -3.19 -11.03 -31.10
C GLU A 5 -3.81 -9.72 -30.59
N GLU A 6 -2.94 -8.71 -30.41
CA GLU A 6 -3.29 -7.31 -30.18
C GLU A 6 -3.54 -6.78 -28.75
N LYS A 7 -2.57 -6.97 -27.83
CA LYS A 7 -2.23 -5.94 -26.80
C LYS A 7 -0.72 -5.84 -26.55
N LYS A 8 0.10 -5.84 -27.62
CA LYS A 8 1.57 -5.95 -27.52
C LYS A 8 2.27 -4.71 -26.91
N GLY A 9 1.63 -3.54 -26.87
CA GLY A 9 2.26 -2.28 -26.39
C GLY A 9 1.84 -1.82 -24.98
N ILE A 10 0.55 -1.84 -24.67
CA ILE A 10 0.02 -1.21 -23.44
C ILE A 10 0.23 -2.10 -22.21
N GLY A 11 -0.01 -3.40 -22.32
CA GLY A 11 0.16 -4.32 -21.19
C GLY A 11 1.60 -4.38 -20.68
N ARG A 12 2.58 -4.32 -21.59
CA ARG A 12 4.00 -4.30 -21.23
C ARG A 12 4.41 -3.03 -20.48
N ARG A 13 3.83 -1.88 -20.85
CA ARG A 13 4.03 -0.61 -20.13
C ARG A 13 3.45 -0.65 -18.72
N VAL A 14 2.24 -1.20 -18.55
CA VAL A 14 1.61 -1.39 -17.23
C VAL A 14 2.42 -2.35 -16.37
N GLN A 15 2.93 -3.44 -16.96
CA GLN A 15 3.78 -4.39 -16.25
C GLN A 15 5.12 -3.77 -15.81
N ALA A 16 5.77 -2.98 -16.68
CA ALA A 16 6.99 -2.26 -16.34
C ALA A 16 6.78 -1.21 -15.24
N PHE A 17 5.67 -0.48 -15.31
CA PHE A 17 5.27 0.49 -14.28
C PHE A 17 4.98 -0.19 -12.94
N GLY A 18 4.28 -1.32 -12.94
CA GLY A 18 4.03 -2.12 -11.74
C GLY A 18 5.32 -2.67 -11.13
N SER A 19 6.26 -3.11 -11.95
CA SER A 19 7.57 -3.58 -11.48
C SER A 19 8.40 -2.45 -10.85
N PHE A 20 8.29 -1.23 -11.37
CA PHE A 20 8.93 -0.03 -10.81
C PHE A 20 8.32 0.39 -9.47
N LEU A 21 7.00 0.40 -9.35
CA LEU A 21 6.34 0.66 -8.07
C LEU A 21 6.67 -0.42 -7.04
N SER A 22 6.68 -1.69 -7.47
CA SER A 22 7.02 -2.82 -6.61
C SER A 22 8.47 -2.73 -6.11
N SER A 23 9.43 -2.31 -6.94
CA SER A 23 10.82 -2.14 -6.50
C SER A 23 11.02 -1.00 -5.50
N MET A 24 10.13 0.02 -5.50
CA MET A 24 10.14 1.08 -4.49
C MET A 24 9.44 0.67 -3.19
N ILE A 25 8.34 -0.07 -3.28
CA ILE A 25 7.57 -0.52 -2.12
C ILE A 25 8.24 -1.70 -1.42
N MET A 26 8.84 -2.65 -2.14
CA MET A 26 9.37 -3.90 -1.58
C MET A 26 10.44 -3.67 -0.49
N PRO A 27 11.38 -2.70 -0.62
CA PRO A 27 12.31 -2.37 0.46
C PRO A 27 11.64 -1.69 1.68
N ASN A 28 10.54 -0.97 1.47
CA ASN A 28 9.85 -0.17 2.48
C ASN A 28 8.57 -0.83 3.02
N ILE A 29 8.22 -2.03 2.54
CA ILE A 29 6.96 -2.72 2.82
C ILE A 29 6.79 -2.97 4.32
N GLY A 30 7.89 -3.23 5.04
CA GLY A 30 7.87 -3.43 6.49
C GLY A 30 7.40 -2.19 7.25
N ALA A 31 7.77 -0.98 6.80
CA ALA A 31 7.30 0.27 7.39
C ALA A 31 5.81 0.50 7.10
N PHE A 32 5.33 0.18 5.90
CA PHE A 32 3.91 0.26 5.56
C PHE A 32 3.06 -0.73 6.35
N ILE A 33 3.55 -1.96 6.53
CA ILE A 33 2.87 -2.99 7.32
C ILE A 33 2.87 -2.58 8.80
N ALA A 34 4.00 -2.19 9.37
CA ALA A 34 4.09 -1.74 10.75
C ALA A 34 3.19 -0.52 11.00
N TRP A 35 3.18 0.45 10.09
CA TRP A 35 2.27 1.59 10.14
C TRP A 35 0.80 1.17 10.09
N GLY A 36 0.44 0.27 9.18
CA GLY A 36 -0.92 -0.27 9.08
C GLY A 36 -1.37 -1.02 10.35
N PHE A 37 -0.46 -1.80 10.96
CA PHE A 37 -0.72 -2.47 12.23
C PHE A 37 -0.84 -1.49 13.40
N ILE A 38 0.03 -0.48 13.48
CA ILE A 38 -0.04 0.57 14.49
C ILE A 38 -1.37 1.32 14.36
N ALA A 39 -1.76 1.71 13.15
CA ALA A 39 -3.07 2.32 12.91
C ALA A 39 -4.21 1.37 13.32
N ALA A 40 -4.17 0.09 12.93
CA ALA A 40 -5.22 -0.87 13.28
C ALA A 40 -5.35 -1.12 14.80
N ILE A 41 -4.25 -1.05 15.55
CA ILE A 41 -4.23 -1.32 17.00
C ILE A 41 -4.56 -0.06 17.82
N PHE A 42 -4.15 1.12 17.37
CA PHE A 42 -4.21 2.37 18.16
C PHE A 42 -5.28 3.38 17.71
N ILE A 43 -5.97 3.18 16.57
CA ILE A 43 -7.13 4.00 16.19
C ILE A 43 -8.30 3.77 17.17
N ASP A 44 -9.26 4.69 17.22
CA ASP A 44 -10.32 4.74 18.26
C ASP A 44 -11.15 3.45 18.47
N ASN A 45 -11.10 2.49 17.54
CA ASN A 45 -11.76 1.16 17.63
C ASN A 45 -10.78 -0.03 17.77
N GLY A 46 -9.50 0.22 18.09
CA GLY A 46 -8.46 -0.80 18.25
C GLY A 46 -8.45 -1.49 19.62
N TRP A 47 -7.56 -2.47 19.79
CA TRP A 47 -7.48 -3.32 20.99
C TRP A 47 -6.91 -2.58 22.22
N LEU A 48 -6.09 -1.54 22.01
CA LEU A 48 -5.48 -0.70 23.07
C LEU A 48 -5.48 0.78 22.63
N PRO A 49 -6.63 1.49 22.72
CA PRO A 49 -6.75 2.86 22.22
C PRO A 49 -5.85 3.83 23.01
N ASN A 50 -5.04 4.61 22.29
CA ASN A 50 -4.19 5.66 22.87
C ASN A 50 -4.26 6.94 22.01
N LYS A 51 -4.82 8.02 22.59
CA LYS A 51 -5.09 9.30 21.93
C LYS A 51 -3.83 10.00 21.39
N ASP A 52 -2.69 9.86 22.04
CA ASP A 52 -1.45 10.51 21.62
C ASP A 52 -0.86 9.84 20.36
N LEU A 53 -0.99 8.52 20.25
CA LEU A 53 -0.54 7.74 19.08
C LEU A 53 -1.53 7.81 17.91
N ALA A 54 -2.84 7.93 18.19
CA ALA A 54 -3.88 8.15 17.19
C ALA A 54 -3.74 9.52 16.49
N THR A 55 -3.23 10.53 17.19
CA THR A 55 -3.01 11.89 16.63
C THR A 55 -1.94 11.88 15.51
N LEU A 56 -1.01 10.92 15.50
CA LEU A 56 -0.03 10.74 14.42
C LEU A 56 -0.66 10.19 13.13
N ALA A 57 -1.84 9.56 13.20
CA ALA A 57 -2.64 9.16 12.04
C ALA A 57 -3.49 10.32 11.47
N GLY A 58 -3.53 11.47 12.18
CA GLY A 58 -4.30 12.66 11.83
C GLY A 58 -4.13 13.18 10.39
N PRO A 59 -2.91 13.26 9.80
CA PRO A 59 -2.77 13.79 8.44
C PRO A 59 -3.25 12.82 7.33
N MET A 60 -3.78 11.65 7.68
CA MET A 60 -4.37 10.70 6.71
C MET A 60 -5.89 10.58 6.78
N ILE A 61 -6.57 11.29 7.71
CA ILE A 61 -8.03 11.23 7.87
C ILE A 61 -8.73 12.59 7.67
N THR A 62 -8.00 13.70 7.50
CA THR A 62 -8.59 15.01 7.12
C THR A 62 -8.37 15.34 5.65
#